data_AF-A0A4Y2CHS2-F1
#
_entry.id   AF-A0A4Y2CHS2-F1
#
_cell.length_a   1.000
_cell.length_b   1.000
_cell.length_c   1.000
_cell.angle_alpha   90.00
_cell.angle_beta   90.00
_cell.angle_gamma   90.00
#
_symmetry.space_group_name_H-M   'P 1'
#
loop_
_entity.id
_entity.type
_entity.pdbx_description
1 polymer ?
#
loop_
_entity_poly.entity_id
_entity_poly.type
_entity_poly.pdbx_seq_one_letter_code
_entity_poly.pdbx_strand_id
1 'polypeptide(L)'
;MSLQNLSVIGCDRTDVNTGWKGGVIRLLETYIGTPLQWNICMLHTNELPLRHFILEMDDCTKGTYSYSGPIGLLLKDCEKIQLSNLMKLTVLLAFGSERYQKAKY
;
A
#
# COMPACT_ATOMS: atom_id res chain seq x y z
N MET A 1 17.13 12.92 -17.28
CA MET A 1 17.57 11.88 -16.32
C MET A 1 17.80 10.60 -17.09
N SER A 2 18.98 9.98 -16.97
CA SER A 2 19.24 8.66 -17.55
C SER A 2 18.72 7.59 -16.60
N LEU A 3 18.08 6.55 -17.13
CA LEU A 3 17.62 5.39 -16.34
C LEU A 3 18.78 4.69 -15.62
N GLN A 4 20.01 4.87 -16.11
CA GLN A 4 21.24 4.30 -15.55
C GLN A 4 21.62 4.84 -14.17
N ASN A 5 21.03 5.97 -13.74
CA ASN A 5 21.29 6.57 -12.43
C ASN A 5 20.15 6.33 -11.44
N LEU A 6 19.18 5.46 -11.77
CA LEU A 6 18.09 5.13 -10.86
C LEU A 6 18.61 4.26 -9.72
N SER A 7 18.50 4.75 -8.49
CA SER A 7 18.98 4.06 -7.29
C SER A 7 17.85 3.58 -6.38
N VAL A 8 16.69 4.25 -6.40
CA VAL A 8 15.56 3.97 -5.53
C VAL A 8 14.28 3.95 -6.36
N ILE A 9 13.41 2.98 -6.09
CA ILE A 9 12.06 2.91 -6.65
C ILE A 9 11.03 2.76 -5.54
N GLY A 10 9.95 3.55 -5.62
CA GLY A 10 8.83 3.48 -4.70
C GLY A 10 7.57 2.97 -5.38
N CYS A 11 6.96 1.92 -4.81
CA CYS A 11 5.69 1.35 -5.26
C CYS A 11 4.90 0.79 -4.07
N ASP A 12 3.62 0.49 -4.28
CA ASP A 12 2.79 -0.32 -3.39
C ASP A 12 3.26 -1.78 -3.33
N ARG A 13 3.00 -2.43 -2.18
CA ARG A 13 3.33 -3.85 -1.96
C ARG A 13 2.29 -4.79 -2.55
N THR A 14 1.99 -4.65 -3.84
CA THR A 14 1.14 -5.60 -4.57
C THR A 14 1.98 -6.66 -5.26
N ASP A 15 1.37 -7.80 -5.56
CA ASP A 15 2.04 -8.91 -6.26
C ASP A 15 2.46 -8.51 -7.68
N VAL A 16 1.70 -7.64 -8.34
CA VAL A 16 2.08 -7.11 -9.66
C VAL A 16 3.38 -6.31 -9.65
N ASN A 17 3.70 -5.64 -8.53
CA ASN A 17 4.90 -4.80 -8.42
C ASN A 17 6.08 -5.53 -7.79
N THR A 18 5.80 -6.37 -6.79
CA THR A 18 6.82 -7.01 -5.93
C THR A 18 6.89 -8.53 -6.08
N GLY A 19 6.00 -9.11 -6.87
CA GLY A 19 5.87 -10.54 -7.05
C GLY A 19 7.14 -11.16 -7.61
N TRP A 20 7.46 -12.35 -7.11
CA TRP A 20 8.64 -13.10 -7.52
C TRP A 20 8.59 -13.55 -8.98
N LYS A 21 7.39 -13.64 -9.57
CA LYS A 21 7.13 -13.93 -10.98
C LYS A 21 6.60 -12.68 -11.68
N GLY A 22 7.45 -12.02 -12.46
CA GLY A 22 7.02 -10.92 -13.32
C GLY A 22 6.66 -9.63 -12.57
N GLY A 23 7.09 -9.47 -11.31
CA GLY A 23 6.94 -8.21 -10.59
C GLY A 23 7.63 -7.07 -11.35
N VAL A 24 6.93 -5.95 -11.54
CA VAL A 24 7.40 -4.81 -12.33
C VAL A 24 8.78 -4.32 -11.88
N ILE A 25 9.04 -4.27 -10.57
CA ILE A 25 10.34 -3.82 -10.05
C ILE A 25 11.46 -4.74 -10.51
N ARG A 26 11.26 -6.06 -10.48
CA ARG A 26 12.28 -7.03 -10.87
C ARG A 26 12.51 -7.04 -12.39
N LEU A 27 11.45 -6.81 -13.17
CA LEU A 27 11.58 -6.59 -14.62
C LEU A 27 12.40 -5.32 -14.91
N LEU A 28 12.17 -4.24 -14.17
CA LEU A 28 12.90 -2.99 -14.31
C LEU A 28 14.37 -3.13 -13.93
N GLU A 29 14.68 -3.80 -12.82
CA GLU A 29 16.06 -4.11 -12.41
C GLU A 29 16.80 -4.92 -13.49
N THR A 30 16.11 -5.84 -14.16
CA THR A 30 16.67 -6.64 -15.26
C THR A 30 16.95 -5.79 -16.51
N TYR A 31 16.04 -4.86 -16.83
CA TYR A 31 16.20 -3.95 -17.95
C TYR A 31 17.35 -2.94 -17.75
N ILE A 32 17.49 -2.40 -16.53
CA ILE A 32 18.53 -1.43 -16.20
C ILE A 32 19.89 -2.14 -15.96
N GLY A 33 19.86 -3.41 -15.54
CA GLY A 33 21.06 -4.18 -15.21
C GLY A 33 21.66 -3.83 -13.85
N THR A 34 20.93 -3.10 -13.00
CA THR A 34 21.36 -2.73 -11.65
C THR A 34 20.25 -3.01 -10.63
N PRO A 35 20.59 -3.53 -9.44
CA PRO A 35 19.61 -3.66 -8.35
C PRO A 35 19.17 -2.29 -7.86
N LEU A 36 17.87 -2.16 -7.55
CA LEU A 36 17.28 -0.92 -7.03
C LEU A 36 17.03 -1.06 -5.53
N GLN A 37 17.13 0.03 -4.78
CA GLN A 37 16.63 0.09 -3.42
C GLN A 37 15.10 0.20 -3.46
N TRP A 38 14.41 -0.71 -2.79
CA TRP A 38 12.95 -0.75 -2.80
C TRP A 38 12.41 0.09 -1.64
N ASN A 39 11.75 1.21 -1.96
CA ASN A 39 10.99 2.02 -1.02
C ASN A 39 9.50 1.63 -1.08
N ILE A 40 9.18 0.44 -0.56
CA ILE A 40 7.85 -0.15 -0.75
C ILE A 40 6.87 0.38 0.30
N CYS A 41 5.70 0.80 -0.17
CA CYS A 41 4.62 1.19 0.71
C CYS A 41 4.08 -0.03 1.49
N MET A 42 4.08 0.10 2.82
CA MET A 42 3.57 -0.93 3.74
C MET A 42 2.09 -0.77 4.07
N LEU A 43 1.31 -0.02 3.25
CA LEU A 43 -0.13 0.20 3.45
C LEU A 43 -0.88 -1.10 3.76
N HIS A 44 -0.69 -2.15 2.96
CA HIS A 44 -1.32 -3.46 3.21
C HIS A 44 -0.90 -4.14 4.52
N THR A 45 0.30 -3.85 5.04
CA THR A 45 0.72 -4.35 6.36
C THR A 45 -0.03 -3.64 7.48
N ASN A 46 -0.39 -2.36 7.27
CA ASN A 46 -1.18 -1.58 8.22
C ASN A 46 -2.68 -1.92 8.11
N GLU A 47 -3.13 -2.30 6.92
CA GLU A 47 -4.50 -2.76 6.68
C GLU A 47 -4.78 -4.10 7.38
N LEU A 48 -3.80 -5.02 7.46
CA LEU A 48 -4.02 -6.36 8.03
C LEU A 48 -4.52 -6.34 9.49
N PRO A 49 -3.86 -5.64 10.45
CA PRO A 49 -4.37 -5.50 11.80
C PRO A 49 -5.74 -4.80 11.88
N LEU A 50 -6.00 -3.88 10.95
CA LEU A 50 -7.25 -3.13 10.88
C LEU A 50 -8.28 -3.79 9.97
N ARG A 51 -8.02 -4.99 9.43
CA ARG A 51 -8.82 -5.55 8.33
C ARG A 51 -10.27 -5.72 8.71
N HIS A 52 -10.54 -6.19 9.92
CA HIS A 52 -11.90 -6.38 10.40
C HIS A 52 -12.64 -5.05 10.56
N PHE A 53 -11.96 -4.04 11.12
CA PHE A 53 -12.48 -2.69 11.25
C PHE A 53 -12.73 -2.04 9.88
N ILE A 54 -11.78 -2.14 8.94
CA ILE A 54 -11.94 -1.63 7.58
C ILE A 54 -13.10 -2.33 6.87
N LEU A 55 -13.22 -3.66 7.00
CA LEU A 55 -14.35 -4.42 6.44
C LEU A 55 -15.69 -3.94 7.00
N GLU A 56 -15.79 -3.67 8.30
CA GLU A 56 -17.02 -3.18 8.92
C GLU A 56 -17.35 -1.74 8.48
N MET A 57 -16.34 -0.88 8.38
CA MET A 57 -16.52 0.54 8.06
C MET A 57 -16.72 0.82 6.56
N ASP A 58 -16.10 0.04 5.68
CA ASP A 58 -16.18 0.18 4.22
C ASP A 58 -17.29 -0.70 3.62
N ASP A 59 -17.68 -1.76 4.34
CA ASP A 59 -18.67 -2.77 3.93
C ASP A 59 -18.32 -3.44 2.57
N CYS A 60 -19.18 -4.31 2.07
CA CYS A 60 -19.03 -4.91 0.75
C CYS A 60 -19.35 -3.88 -0.35
N THR A 61 -18.41 -3.66 -1.28
CA THR A 61 -18.67 -2.88 -2.50
C THR A 61 -19.81 -3.51 -3.30
N LYS A 62 -20.97 -2.83 -3.39
CA LYS A 62 -22.16 -3.30 -4.14
C LYS A 62 -22.15 -2.89 -5.62
N GLY A 63 -21.11 -2.21 -6.09
CA GLY A 63 -20.95 -1.74 -7.47
C GLY A 63 -19.85 -0.71 -7.60
N THR A 64 -19.47 -0.36 -8.84
CA THR A 64 -18.36 0.57 -9.15
C THR A 64 -18.59 2.00 -8.65
N TYR A 65 -19.84 2.37 -8.37
CA TYR A 65 -20.23 3.74 -7.96
C TYR A 65 -21.14 3.75 -6.73
N SER A 66 -21.31 2.62 -6.04
CA SER A 66 -22.21 2.49 -4.89
C SER A 66 -21.42 2.13 -3.63
N TYR A 67 -21.26 3.12 -2.77
CA TYR A 67 -20.74 2.93 -1.42
C TYR A 67 -21.88 2.53 -0.46
N SER A 68 -21.71 1.44 0.29
CA SER A 68 -22.67 1.02 1.31
C SER A 68 -22.14 1.10 2.74
N GLY A 69 -20.81 1.13 2.92
CA GLY A 69 -20.20 1.25 4.23
C GLY A 69 -20.42 2.62 4.89
N PRO A 70 -20.43 2.68 6.22
CA PRO A 70 -20.51 3.93 6.97
C PRO A 70 -19.54 5.00 6.49
N ILE A 71 -18.29 4.64 6.18
CA ILE A 71 -17.28 5.58 5.64
C ILE A 71 -17.67 6.08 4.27
N GLY A 72 -18.04 5.17 3.37
CA GLY A 72 -18.35 5.52 2.00
C GLY A 72 -19.62 6.37 1.85
N LEU A 73 -20.57 6.24 2.79
CA LEU A 73 -21.74 7.12 2.87
C LEU A 73 -21.37 8.55 3.31
N LEU A 74 -20.41 8.69 4.22
CA LEU A 74 -19.90 9.99 4.67
C LEU A 74 -19.09 10.73 3.59
N LEU A 75 -18.57 10.02 2.57
CA LEU A 75 -17.80 10.65 1.49
C LEU A 75 -18.55 11.76 0.77
N LYS A 76 -19.88 11.65 0.62
CA LYS A 76 -20.71 12.68 -0.04
C LYS A 76 -20.63 14.04 0.65
N ASP A 77 -20.40 14.04 1.96
CA ASP A 77 -20.30 15.23 2.79
C ASP A 77 -18.89 15.45 3.35
N CYS A 78 -17.89 14.71 2.85
CA CYS A 78 -16.53 14.73 3.39
C CYS A 78 -15.91 16.13 3.43
N GLU A 79 -16.18 16.96 2.43
CA GLU A 79 -15.69 18.34 2.36
C GLU A 79 -16.25 19.25 3.48
N LYS A 80 -17.37 18.86 4.08
CA LYS A 80 -18.00 19.59 5.21
C LYS A 80 -17.48 19.11 6.57
N ILE A 81 -16.73 18.01 6.61
CA ILE A 81 -16.17 17.47 7.85
C ILE A 81 -15.01 18.37 8.28
N GLN A 82 -15.16 19.04 9.42
CA GLN A 82 -14.07 19.80 10.00
C GLN A 82 -12.99 18.85 10.54
N LEU A 83 -11.73 19.11 10.18
CA LEU A 83 -10.58 18.29 10.59
C LEU A 83 -10.44 18.20 12.13
N SER A 84 -10.91 19.23 12.86
CA SER A 84 -10.95 19.26 14.32
C SER A 84 -11.83 18.18 14.94
N ASN A 85 -12.79 17.65 14.18
CA ASN A 85 -13.73 16.63 14.62
C ASN A 85 -13.26 15.20 14.28
N LEU A 86 -12.06 15.06 13.68
CA LEU A 86 -11.50 13.75 13.41
C LEU A 86 -10.95 13.12 14.68
N MET A 87 -11.38 11.88 14.95
CA MET A 87 -10.80 11.09 16.02
C MET A 87 -9.42 10.60 15.60
N LYS A 88 -8.40 10.89 16.41
CA LYS A 88 -7.06 10.37 16.19
C LYS A 88 -6.98 8.91 16.68
N LEU A 89 -6.95 7.97 15.75
CA LEU A 89 -6.59 6.59 16.06
C LEU A 89 -5.07 6.44 16.09
N THR A 90 -4.51 6.05 17.23
CA THR A 90 -3.08 5.74 17.34
C THR A 90 -2.90 4.23 17.26
N VAL A 91 -2.22 3.75 16.21
CA VAL A 91 -1.89 2.33 16.03
C VAL A 91 -0.38 2.17 16.18
N LEU A 92 0.06 1.37 17.14
CA LEU A 92 1.46 0.97 17.26
C LEU A 92 1.69 -0.26 16.38
N LEU A 93 2.46 -0.06 15.32
CA LEU A 93 2.86 -1.13 14.41
C LEU A 93 4.32 -1.49 14.68
N ALA A 94 4.56 -2.68 15.22
CA ALA A 94 5.90 -3.23 15.36
C ALA A 94 6.32 -3.88 14.04
N PHE A 95 7.23 -3.23 13.30
CA PHE A 95 7.80 -3.81 12.09
C PHE A 95 9.01 -4.67 12.47
N GLY A 96 8.88 -6.00 12.36
CA GLY A 96 10.01 -6.92 12.40
C GLY A 96 10.78 -6.85 11.09
N SER A 97 12.03 -6.39 11.13
CA SER A 97 12.95 -6.35 9.98
C SER A 97 13.48 -7.74 9.64
N GLU A 98 12.61 -8.71 9.40
CA GLU A 98 13.01 -10.06 9.00
C GLU A 98 12.45 -10.37 7.62
N ARG A 99 13.10 -9.84 6.56
CA ARG A 99 13.11 -10.43 5.21
C ARG A 99 13.94 -9.58 4.23
N TYR A 100 15.26 -9.48 4.47
CA TYR A 100 16.22 -8.96 3.47
C TYR A 100 17.46 -9.85 3.31
N GLN A 101 17.33 -11.18 3.51
CA GLN A 101 18.46 -12.13 3.35
C GLN A 101 18.14 -13.39 2.51
N LYS A 102 16.92 -13.56 2.00
CA LYS A 102 16.55 -14.75 1.18
C LYS A 102 16.16 -14.39 -0.26
N ALA A 103 17.08 -13.75 -0.96
CA ALA A 103 17.07 -13.71 -2.43
C ALA A 103 18.52 -13.70 -2.92
N LYS A 104 19.24 -14.79 -2.62
CA LYS A 104 20.46 -15.20 -3.32
C LYS A 104 20.12 -16.47 -4.07
N TYR A 105 19.68 -16.33 -5.31
CA TYR A 105 19.78 -17.33 -6.37
C TYR A 105 19.96 -16.59 -7.67
#